data_AF-A0A4Q7M2T7-F1
#
_entry.id   AF-A0A4Q7M2T7-F1
#
_cell.length_a   1.000
_cell.length_b   1.000
_cell.length_c   1.000
_cell.angle_alpha   90.00
_cell.angle_beta   90.00
_cell.angle_gamma   90.00
#
_symmetry.space_group_name_H-M   'P 1'
#
loop_
_entity.id
_entity.type
_entity.pdbx_description
1 polymer ?
#
loop_
_entity_poly.entity_id
_entity_poly.type
_entity_poly.pdbx_seq_one_letter_code
_entity_poly.pdbx_strand_id
1 'polypeptide(L)'
;MSAAATAEPDVQLRVRVPARLDMQLRLWAGREDVSVNQFALDALYAHIADLTSGVRVRDDAVALTLDRLVTAVERLASLMADEVESLSDER
;
A
#
# COMPACT_ATOMS: atom_id res chain seq x y z
N MET A 1 31.97 29.34 -9.40
CA MET A 1 31.69 28.14 -8.60
C MET A 1 30.46 27.48 -9.22
N SER A 2 30.63 26.37 -9.93
CA SER A 2 29.53 25.68 -10.62
C SER A 2 28.83 24.75 -9.64
N ALA A 3 27.51 24.91 -9.48
CA ALA A 3 26.69 23.99 -8.72
C ALA A 3 26.72 22.62 -9.41
N ALA A 4 27.30 21.63 -8.75
CA ALA A 4 27.24 20.26 -9.19
C ALA A 4 25.76 19.83 -9.16
N ALA A 5 25.14 19.78 -10.34
CA ALA A 5 23.82 19.17 -10.51
C ALA A 5 23.87 17.78 -9.88
N THR A 6 23.13 17.60 -8.80
CA THR A 6 23.02 16.31 -8.11
C THR A 6 22.24 15.38 -9.06
N ALA A 7 22.96 14.71 -9.95
CA ALA A 7 22.37 13.74 -10.87
C ALA A 7 21.73 12.63 -10.03
N GLU A 8 20.44 12.36 -10.28
CA GLU A 8 19.79 11.19 -9.69
C GLU A 8 20.59 9.94 -10.08
N PRO A 9 20.83 9.01 -9.14
CA PRO A 9 21.54 7.79 -9.46
C PRO A 9 20.67 6.92 -10.38
N ASP A 10 21.14 6.67 -11.59
CA ASP A 10 20.53 5.71 -12.49
C ASP A 10 20.84 4.28 -11.99
N VAL A 11 19.79 3.52 -11.69
CA VAL A 11 19.89 2.17 -11.14
C VAL A 11 19.44 1.16 -12.18
N GLN A 12 20.38 0.34 -12.65
CA GLN A 12 20.09 -0.71 -13.63
C GLN A 12 19.63 -2.00 -12.93
N LEU A 13 18.37 -2.38 -13.16
CA LEU A 13 17.85 -3.69 -12.77
C LEU A 13 18.12 -4.72 -13.87
N ARG A 14 18.71 -5.86 -13.50
CA ARG A 14 18.94 -6.99 -14.41
C ARG A 14 18.14 -8.20 -13.97
N VAL A 15 17.25 -8.67 -14.83
CA VAL A 15 16.41 -9.84 -14.59
C VAL A 15 16.70 -10.88 -15.65
N ARG A 16 16.91 -12.14 -15.23
CA ARG A 16 17.02 -13.26 -16.16
C ARG A 16 15.62 -13.73 -16.52
N VAL A 17 15.28 -13.63 -17.80
CA VAL A 17 13.99 -14.09 -18.35
C VAL A 17 14.23 -15.35 -19.19
N PRO A 18 13.37 -16.38 -19.11
CA PRO A 18 13.46 -17.54 -19.99
C PRO A 18 13.41 -17.14 -21.47
N ALA A 19 14.21 -17.78 -22.32
CA ALA A 19 14.37 -17.41 -23.72
C ALA A 19 13.05 -17.33 -24.51
N ARG A 20 12.10 -18.23 -24.22
CA ARG A 20 10.77 -18.24 -24.85
C ARG A 20 9.97 -16.97 -24.51
N LEU A 21 10.03 -16.53 -23.25
CA LEU A 21 9.35 -15.32 -22.78
C LEU A 21 10.00 -14.06 -23.35
N ASP A 22 11.34 -14.00 -23.37
CA ASP A 22 12.07 -12.88 -23.98
C ASP A 22 11.72 -12.73 -25.48
N MET A 23 11.68 -13.84 -26.22
CA MET A 23 11.27 -13.83 -27.63
C MET A 23 9.83 -13.32 -27.82
N GLN A 24 8.89 -13.79 -26.99
CA GLN A 24 7.50 -13.34 -27.06
C GLN A 24 7.36 -11.86 -26.73
N LEU A 25 8.06 -11.40 -25.69
CA LEU A 25 8.06 -9.98 -25.29
C LEU A 25 8.65 -9.10 -26.38
N ARG A 26 9.74 -9.49 -27.02
CA ARG A 26 10.34 -8.73 -28.14
C ARG A 26 9.42 -8.67 -29.35
N LEU A 27 8.76 -9.77 -29.71
CA LEU A 27 7.82 -9.80 -30.83
C LEU A 27 6.62 -8.90 -30.57
N TRP A 28 6.05 -8.98 -29.36
CA TRP A 28 4.96 -8.11 -28.94
C TRP A 28 5.39 -6.64 -28.93
N ALA A 29 6.54 -6.33 -28.32
CA ALA A 29 7.09 -4.99 -28.22
C ALA A 29 7.34 -4.37 -29.60
N GLY A 30 7.85 -5.15 -30.55
CA GLY A 30 8.00 -4.71 -31.94
C GLY A 30 6.67 -4.50 -32.67
N ARG A 31 5.59 -5.21 -32.29
CA ARG A 31 4.24 -5.00 -32.87
C ARG A 31 3.59 -3.72 -32.33
N GLU A 32 3.77 -3.45 -31.04
CA GLU A 32 3.16 -2.31 -30.36
C GLU A 32 4.02 -1.03 -30.45
N ASP A 33 5.23 -1.12 -31.05
CA ASP A 33 6.21 -0.03 -31.12
C ASP A 33 6.62 0.53 -29.74
N VAL A 34 6.78 -0.38 -28.77
CA VAL A 34 7.17 -0.07 -27.38
C VAL A 34 8.48 -0.78 -27.05
N SER A 35 9.30 -0.21 -26.16
CA SER A 35 10.48 -0.93 -25.66
C SER A 35 10.12 -1.92 -24.56
N VAL A 36 10.75 -3.09 -24.54
CA VAL A 36 10.56 -4.10 -23.47
C VAL A 36 10.89 -3.52 -22.10
N ASN A 37 11.89 -2.63 -22.01
CA ASN A 37 12.26 -1.97 -20.77
C ASN A 37 11.17 -1.01 -20.29
N GLN A 38 10.60 -0.20 -21.20
CA GLN A 38 9.51 0.71 -20.86
C GLN A 38 8.29 -0.06 -20.38
N PHE A 39 7.90 -1.11 -21.11
CA PHE A 39 6.82 -2.00 -20.69
C PHE A 39 7.06 -2.61 -19.30
N ALA A 40 8.28 -3.09 -19.03
CA ALA A 40 8.62 -3.63 -17.72
C ALA A 40 8.53 -2.59 -16.60
N LEU A 41 8.99 -1.36 -16.85
CA LEU A 41 8.88 -0.25 -15.90
C LEU A 41 7.42 0.13 -15.64
N ASP A 42 6.60 0.26 -16.69
CA ASP A 42 5.19 0.59 -16.57
C ASP A 42 4.43 -0.48 -15.77
N ALA A 43 4.71 -1.76 -16.03
CA ALA A 43 4.15 -2.88 -15.27
C ALA A 43 4.61 -2.87 -13.80
N LEU A 44 5.88 -2.55 -13.53
CA LEU A 44 6.41 -2.38 -12.18
C LEU A 44 5.71 -1.23 -11.44
N TYR A 45 5.54 -0.08 -12.09
CA TYR A 45 4.84 1.06 -11.49
C TYR A 45 3.38 0.75 -11.20
N ALA A 46 2.68 0.10 -12.12
CA ALA A 46 1.30 -0.35 -11.91
C ALA A 46 1.21 -1.30 -10.70
N HIS A 47 2.12 -2.28 -10.62
CA HIS A 47 2.12 -3.22 -9.49
C HIS A 47 2.45 -2.56 -8.15
N ILE A 48 3.40 -1.62 -8.13
CA ILE A 48 3.72 -0.84 -6.93
C ILE A 48 2.53 0.02 -6.50
N ALA A 49 1.82 0.65 -7.46
CA ALA A 49 0.63 1.43 -7.18
C ALA A 49 -0.48 0.55 -6.57
N ASP A 50 -0.71 -0.64 -7.13
CA ASP A 50 -1.67 -1.61 -6.61
C ASP A 50 -1.31 -2.03 -5.17
N LEU A 51 -0.05 -2.40 -4.92
CA LEU A 51 0.42 -2.76 -3.58
C LEU A 51 0.25 -1.61 -2.59
N THR A 52 0.57 -0.38 -3.00
CA THR A 52 0.43 0.82 -2.15
C THR A 52 -1.04 1.10 -1.83
N SER A 53 -1.92 0.94 -2.82
CA SER A 53 -3.37 1.10 -2.60
C SER A 53 -3.92 0.04 -1.64
N GLY A 54 -3.49 -1.22 -1.78
CA GLY A 54 -3.90 -2.31 -0.90
C GLY A 54 -3.43 -2.11 0.55
N VAL A 55 -2.21 -1.59 0.73
CA VAL A 55 -1.69 -1.21 2.06
C VAL A 55 -2.54 -0.10 2.68
N ARG A 56 -2.86 0.96 1.93
CA ARG A 56 -3.72 2.06 2.42
C ARG A 56 -5.10 1.57 2.84
N VAL A 57 -5.74 0.73 2.02
CA VAL A 57 -7.06 0.13 2.35
C VAL A 57 -6.98 -0.67 3.66
N ARG A 58 -5.88 -1.40 3.88
CA ARG A 58 -5.68 -2.15 5.12
C ARG A 58 -5.51 -1.24 6.33
N ASP A 59 -4.72 -0.17 6.20
CA ASP A 59 -4.50 0.80 7.28
C ASP A 59 -5.81 1.51 7.66
N ASP A 60 -6.61 1.92 6.67
CA ASP A 60 -7.92 2.53 6.90
C ASP A 60 -8.89 1.56 7.61
N ALA A 61 -8.88 0.28 7.23
CA ALA A 61 -9.70 -0.73 7.88
C ALA A 61 -9.27 -0.98 9.34
N VAL A 62 -7.97 -0.94 9.62
CA VAL A 62 -7.43 -1.02 10.99
C VAL A 62 -7.86 0.19 11.80
N ALA A 63 -7.73 1.40 11.25
CA ALA A 63 -8.13 2.64 11.92
C ALA A 63 -9.63 2.65 12.27
N LEU A 64 -10.50 2.26 11.33
CA LEU A 64 -11.95 2.13 11.55
C LEU A 64 -12.29 1.08 12.62
N THR A 65 -11.56 -0.03 12.65
CA THR A 65 -11.76 -1.08 13.67
C THR A 65 -11.34 -0.58 15.05
N LEU A 66 -10.23 0.17 15.12
CA LEU A 66 -9.72 0.75 16.36
C LEU A 66 -10.67 1.81 16.92
N ASP A 67 -11.20 2.68 16.07
CA ASP A 67 -12.19 3.71 16.43
C ASP A 67 -13.48 3.10 17.00
N ARG A 68 -13.98 2.03 16.37
CA ARG A 68 -15.12 1.26 16.87
C ARG A 68 -14.82 0.60 18.21
N LEU A 69 -13.60 0.07 18.39
CA LEU A 69 -13.18 -0.55 19.66
C LEU A 69 -13.14 0.50 20.79
N VAL A 70 -12.55 1.67 20.53
CA VAL A 70 -12.50 2.79 21.49
C VAL A 70 -13.92 3.19 21.89
N THR A 71 -14.80 3.40 20.91
CA THR A 71 -16.20 3.75 21.15
C THR A 71 -16.93 2.69 22.00
N ALA A 72 -16.67 1.41 21.76
CA ALA A 72 -17.27 0.31 22.53
C ALA A 72 -16.76 0.26 23.97
N VAL A 73 -15.46 0.50 24.18
CA VAL A 73 -14.85 0.57 25.52
C VAL A 73 -15.40 1.75 26.31
N GLU A 74 -15.54 2.93 25.69
CA GLU A 74 -16.13 4.11 26.33
C GLU A 74 -17.58 3.87 26.77
N ARG A 75 -18.38 3.22 25.92
CA ARG A 75 -19.77 2.86 26.27
C ARG A 75 -19.84 1.88 27.44
N LEU A 76 -18.98 0.86 27.44
CA LEU A 76 -18.91 -0.09 28.56
C LEU A 76 -18.49 0.60 29.85
N ALA A 77 -17.51 1.51 29.79
CA ALA A 77 -17.10 2.29 30.95
C ALA A 77 -18.24 3.16 31.49
N SER A 78 -19.02 3.81 30.63
CA SER A 78 -20.20 4.58 31.03
C SER A 78 -21.25 3.70 31.70
N LEU A 79 -21.59 2.55 31.10
CA LEU A 79 -22.59 1.64 31.65
C LEU A 79 -22.17 1.10 33.03
N MET A 80 -20.89 0.76 33.20
CA MET A 80 -20.39 0.31 34.50
C MET A 80 -20.36 1.44 35.53
N ALA A 81 -20.15 2.70 35.12
CA ALA A 81 -20.24 3.84 36.03
C ALA A 81 -21.68 4.03 36.52
N ASP A 82 -22.65 3.97 35.61
CA ASP A 82 -24.08 4.07 35.93
C ASP A 82 -24.54 2.93 36.87
N GLU A 83 -24.05 1.70 36.65
CA GLU A 83 -24.38 0.54 37.48
C GLU A 83 -23.79 0.65 38.90
N VAL A 84 -22.58 1.20 39.06
CA VAL A 84 -21.96 1.44 40.36
C VAL A 84 -22.68 2.55 41.14
N GLU A 85 -23.15 3.60 40.47
CA GLU A 85 -23.91 4.68 41.09
C GLU A 85 -25.29 4.20 41.56
N SER A 86 -26.00 3.44 40.71
CA SER A 86 -27.29 2.84 41.07
C SER A 86 -27.21 1.88 42.28
N LEU A 87 -26.14 1.09 42.39
CA LEU A 87 -25.93 0.18 43.53
C LEU A 87 -25.55 0.92 44.83
N SER A 88 -25.05 2.14 44.72
CA SER A 88 -24.65 2.96 45.88
C SER A 88 -25.84 3.71 46.48
N ASP A 89 -26.81 4.12 45.66
CA ASP A 89 -28.04 4.80 46.10
C ASP A 89 -29.08 3.85 46.76
N GLU A 90 -28.98 2.53 46.52
CA GLU A 90 -29.85 1.51 47.11
C GLU A 90 -29.39 0.98 48.50
N ARG A 91 -28.23 1.42 49.01
CA ARG A 91 -27.68 1.01 50.33
C ARG A 91 -27.83 2.06 51.42
#